data_AF-A0A2R7IHW9-F1
#
_entry.id   AF-A0A2R7IHW9-F1
#
_cell.length_a   1.000
_cell.length_b   1.000
_cell.length_c   1.000
_cell.angle_alpha   90.00
_cell.angle_beta   90.00
_cell.angle_gamma   90.00
#
_symmetry.space_group_name_H-M   'P 1'
#
loop_
_entity.id
_entity.type
_entity.pdbx_description
1 polymer ?
#
loop_
_entity_poly.entity_id
_entity_poly.type
_entity_poly.pdbx_seq_one_letter_code
_entity_poly.pdbx_strand_id
1 'polypeptide(L)'
;MSTKRPTTEISARLGDYASFKQEMLALIPRVTVNSGGHAVSQPLARLNLNVPTDPTLALVDAFAEVADILSFYQDRVLNEGYLSTALEYRSLALIGRGLGESPGTYVGATAEIAVFAQPGDPVIVPQGSVVQA
;
A
#
# COMPACT_ATOMS: atom_id res chain seq x y z
N MET A 1 14.75 -14.87 14.41
CA MET A 1 14.48 -14.13 13.16
C MET A 1 14.12 -12.70 13.54
N SER A 2 15.08 -11.79 13.44
CA SER A 2 14.91 -10.40 13.88
C SER A 2 14.04 -9.66 12.86
N THR A 3 12.81 -9.28 13.24
CA THR A 3 11.97 -8.39 12.45
C THR A 3 12.66 -7.04 12.35
N LYS A 4 13.40 -6.84 11.26
CA LYS A 4 14.07 -5.59 10.95
C LYS A 4 12.98 -4.57 10.64
N ARG A 5 12.48 -3.86 11.65
CA ARG A 5 11.57 -2.73 11.42
C ARG A 5 12.33 -1.70 10.58
N PRO A 6 11.74 -1.17 9.51
CA PRO A 6 12.35 -0.10 8.73
C PRO A 6 12.65 1.08 9.65
N THR A 7 13.87 1.63 9.57
CA THR A 7 14.40 2.60 10.53
C THR A 7 13.83 4.01 10.36
N THR A 8 13.02 4.27 9.34
CA THR A 8 12.34 5.55 9.13
C THR A 8 11.16 5.34 8.17
N GLU A 9 9.93 5.56 8.64
CA GLU A 9 8.74 5.57 7.78
C GLU A 9 8.67 6.90 6.99
N ILE A 10 8.18 6.82 5.76
CA ILE A 10 7.87 8.00 4.94
C ILE A 10 6.41 8.36 5.18
N SER A 11 6.10 9.63 5.44
CA SER A 11 4.72 10.11 5.51
C SER A 11 4.50 11.18 4.45
N ALA A 12 3.38 11.09 3.74
CA ALA A 12 2.87 12.08 2.81
C ALA A 12 2.48 13.38 3.53
N ARG A 13 2.17 13.30 4.84
CA ARG A 13 1.76 14.43 5.68
C ARG A 13 0.55 15.18 5.11
N LEU A 14 -0.40 14.46 4.52
CA LEU A 14 -1.59 15.06 3.92
C LEU A 14 -2.57 15.56 4.97
N GLY A 15 -2.63 14.90 6.13
CA GLY A 15 -3.52 15.25 7.24
C GLY A 15 -4.33 14.08 7.74
N ASP A 16 -5.24 14.39 8.65
CA ASP A 16 -6.26 13.51 9.24
C ASP A 16 -7.66 14.09 9.02
N TYR A 17 -8.69 13.33 9.39
CA TYR A 17 -10.09 13.78 9.30
C TYR A 17 -10.32 15.20 9.86
N ALA A 18 -9.77 15.52 11.03
CA ALA A 18 -10.04 16.80 11.70
C ALA A 18 -9.46 17.98 10.91
N SER A 19 -8.22 17.82 10.44
CA SER A 19 -7.56 18.81 9.60
C SER A 19 -8.27 19.00 8.25
N PHE A 20 -8.68 17.92 7.58
CA PHE A 20 -9.42 17.99 6.33
C PHE A 20 -10.77 18.66 6.49
N LYS A 21 -11.54 18.29 7.52
CA LYS A 21 -12.84 18.90 7.81
C LYS A 21 -12.69 20.40 8.07
N GLN A 22 -11.71 20.78 8.90
CA GLN A 22 -11.44 22.19 9.20
C GLN A 22 -11.08 22.97 7.93
N GLU A 23 -10.22 22.42 7.08
CA GLU A 23 -9.80 23.07 5.84
C GLU A 23 -10.96 23.17 4.83
N MET A 24 -11.73 22.10 4.63
CA MET A 24 -12.91 22.11 3.78
C MET A 24 -13.93 23.16 4.22
N LEU A 25 -14.23 23.26 5.51
CA LEU A 25 -15.15 24.28 6.05
C LEU A 25 -14.59 25.70 5.89
N ALA A 26 -13.28 25.89 5.96
CA ALA A 26 -12.63 27.18 5.71
C ALA A 26 -12.67 27.59 4.22
N LEU A 27 -12.63 26.62 3.32
CA LEU A 27 -12.60 26.84 1.87
C LEU A 27 -13.99 26.92 1.23
N ILE A 28 -14.99 26.20 1.75
CA ILE A 28 -16.33 26.11 1.14
C ILE A 28 -17.01 27.45 0.86
N PRO A 29 -16.87 28.51 1.69
CA PRO A 29 -17.51 29.81 1.42
C PRO A 29 -16.86 30.54 0.24
N ARG A 30 -15.65 30.14 -0.16
CA ARG A 30 -14.87 30.77 -1.22
C ARG A 30 -15.13 30.15 -2.59
N VAL A 31 -15.81 29.01 -2.64
CA VAL A 31 -16.07 28.26 -3.88
C VAL A 31 -16.95 29.09 -4.80
N THR A 32 -16.43 29.38 -5.99
CA THR A 32 -17.14 30.09 -7.05
C THR A 32 -17.68 29.12 -8.07
N VAL A 33 -18.94 29.27 -8.47
CA VAL A 33 -19.58 28.48 -9.51
C VAL A 33 -19.92 29.39 -10.69
N ASN A 34 -19.49 28.98 -11.88
CA ASN A 34 -19.92 29.58 -13.14
C ASN A 34 -20.91 28.61 -13.82
N SER A 35 -22.20 28.90 -13.68
CA SER A 35 -23.25 28.22 -14.43
C SER A 35 -23.49 29.01 -15.71
N GLY A 36 -23.10 28.44 -16.85
CA GLY A 36 -23.06 29.11 -18.15
C GLY A 36 -24.29 29.99 -18.43
N GLY A 37 -24.04 31.28 -18.67
CA GLY A 37 -25.06 32.32 -18.89
C GLY A 37 -25.37 33.19 -17.66
N HIS A 38 -24.88 32.82 -16.47
CA HIS A 38 -25.04 33.60 -15.24
C HIS A 38 -23.72 34.22 -14.74
N ALA A 39 -23.82 35.27 -13.93
CA ALA A 39 -22.67 35.84 -13.24
C ALA A 39 -22.05 34.81 -12.28
N VAL A 40 -20.72 34.87 -12.12
CA VAL A 40 -19.99 34.06 -11.14
C VAL A 40 -20.61 34.28 -9.75
N SER A 41 -20.99 33.18 -9.09
CA SER A 41 -21.63 33.22 -7.78
C SER A 41 -20.88 32.38 -6.75
N GLN A 42 -21.00 32.75 -5.47
CA GLN A 42 -20.50 31.98 -4.33
C GLN A 42 -21.69 31.46 -3.52
N PRO A 43 -22.33 30.36 -3.95
CA PRO A 43 -23.61 29.92 -3.38
C PRO A 43 -23.51 29.59 -1.88
N LEU A 44 -22.33 29.18 -1.41
CA LEU A 44 -22.09 28.76 -0.03
C LEU A 44 -21.41 29.84 0.83
N ALA A 45 -21.27 31.08 0.34
CA ALA A 45 -20.64 32.18 1.08
C ALA A 45 -21.32 32.49 2.42
N ARG A 46 -22.60 32.15 2.56
CA ARG A 46 -23.42 32.37 3.76
C ARG A 46 -23.87 31.07 4.43
N LEU A 47 -23.20 29.96 4.17
CA LEU A 47 -23.51 28.68 4.79
C LEU A 47 -23.44 28.81 6.32
N ASN A 48 -24.50 28.40 7.02
CA ASN A 48 -24.55 28.46 8.47
C ASN A 48 -23.98 27.18 9.09
N LEU A 49 -22.76 27.27 9.62
CA LEU A 49 -22.06 26.14 10.22
C LEU A 49 -22.68 25.65 11.55
N ASN A 50 -23.61 26.42 12.13
CA ASN A 50 -24.25 26.11 13.41
C ASN A 50 -25.53 25.29 13.26
N VAL A 51 -25.83 24.75 12.07
CA VAL A 51 -26.98 23.89 11.82
C VAL A 51 -26.46 22.48 11.52
N PRO A 52 -26.25 21.61 12.54
CA PRO A 52 -25.64 20.29 12.34
C PRO A 52 -26.42 19.36 11.41
N THR A 53 -27.72 19.62 11.23
CA THR A 53 -28.61 18.87 10.32
C THR A 53 -28.56 19.37 8.88
N ASP A 54 -27.74 20.39 8.58
CA ASP A 54 -27.56 20.88 7.21
C ASP A 54 -26.87 19.80 6.35
N PRO A 55 -27.49 19.34 5.25
CA PRO A 55 -26.93 18.30 4.39
C PRO A 55 -25.54 18.65 3.82
N THR A 56 -25.24 19.94 3.66
CA THR A 56 -23.93 20.42 3.18
C THR A 56 -22.84 20.08 4.18
N LEU A 57 -23.10 20.26 5.49
CA LEU A 57 -22.15 19.94 6.54
C LEU A 57 -21.95 18.43 6.68
N ALA A 58 -23.02 17.64 6.54
CA ALA A 58 -22.92 16.18 6.49
C ALA A 58 -22.10 15.69 5.28
N LEU A 59 -22.20 16.37 4.14
CA LEU A 59 -21.39 16.05 2.97
C LEU A 59 -19.90 16.36 3.21
N VAL A 60 -19.59 17.52 3.80
CA VAL A 60 -18.22 17.86 4.19
C VAL A 60 -17.66 16.83 5.16
N ASP A 61 -18.48 16.40 6.12
CA ASP A 61 -18.12 15.36 7.09
C ASP A 61 -17.74 14.04 6.40
N ALA A 62 -18.58 13.57 5.48
CA ALA A 62 -18.35 12.36 4.73
C ALA A 62 -17.08 12.44 3.86
N PHE A 63 -16.84 13.59 3.22
CA PHE A 63 -15.64 13.77 2.38
C PHE A 63 -14.36 13.92 3.19
N ALA A 64 -14.42 14.46 4.40
CA ALA A 64 -13.27 14.48 5.32
C ALA A 64 -12.86 13.07 5.73
N GLU A 65 -13.83 12.18 5.99
CA GLU A 65 -13.57 10.76 6.28
C GLU A 65 -12.94 10.04 5.08
N VAL A 66 -13.48 10.28 3.87
CA VAL A 66 -12.90 9.73 2.64
C VAL A 66 -11.45 10.21 2.46
N ALA A 67 -11.19 11.50 2.71
CA ALA A 67 -9.84 12.06 2.61
C ALA A 67 -8.87 11.43 3.62
N ASP A 68 -9.32 11.15 4.86
CA ASP A 68 -8.50 10.47 5.87
C ASP A 68 -8.13 9.04 5.44
N ILE A 69 -9.11 8.28 4.96
CA ILE A 69 -8.86 6.92 4.43
C ILE A 69 -7.87 6.97 3.27
N LEU A 70 -8.01 7.93 2.35
CA LEU A 70 -7.08 8.11 1.23
C LEU A 70 -5.69 8.51 1.72
N SER A 71 -5.58 9.38 2.72
CA SER A 71 -4.32 9.79 3.36
C SER A 71 -3.58 8.57 3.93
N PHE A 72 -4.29 7.70 4.66
CA PHE A 72 -3.76 6.45 5.17
C PHE A 72 -3.19 5.55 4.06
N TYR A 73 -3.95 5.35 2.98
CA TYR A 73 -3.48 4.51 1.88
C TYR A 73 -2.32 5.16 1.13
N GLN A 74 -2.26 6.48 1.05
CA GLN A 74 -1.15 7.18 0.44
C GLN A 74 0.16 6.93 1.21
N ASP A 75 0.13 6.97 2.54
CA ASP A 75 1.27 6.62 3.39
C ASP A 75 1.70 5.16 3.17
N ARG A 76 0.75 4.22 3.08
CA ARG A 76 1.06 2.82 2.78
C ARG A 76 1.72 2.65 1.41
N VAL A 77 1.15 3.25 0.36
CA VAL A 77 1.69 3.16 -1.00
C VAL A 77 3.10 3.74 -1.09
N LEU A 78 3.35 4.86 -0.42
CA LEU A 78 4.68 5.47 -0.37
C LEU A 78 5.71 4.54 0.30
N ASN A 79 5.38 3.98 1.47
CA ASN A 79 6.31 3.10 2.17
C ASN A 79 6.58 1.80 1.39
N GLU A 80 5.59 1.24 0.70
CA GLU A 80 5.78 0.05 -0.14
C GLU A 80 6.61 0.32 -1.42
N GLY A 81 6.81 1.58 -1.80
CA GLY A 81 7.56 1.96 -3.00
C GLY A 81 9.09 1.93 -2.86
N TYR A 82 9.64 1.84 -1.63
CA TYR A 82 11.09 1.90 -1.40
C TYR A 82 11.60 0.68 -0.63
N LEU A 83 12.77 0.17 -1.03
CA LEU A 83 13.38 -1.02 -0.42
C LEU A 83 13.60 -0.88 1.09
N SER A 84 13.91 0.34 1.55
CA SER A 84 14.18 0.63 2.96
C SER A 84 12.93 0.70 3.84
N THR A 85 11.74 0.82 3.25
CA THR A 85 10.47 1.05 3.97
C THR A 85 9.40 0.00 3.66
N ALA A 86 9.50 -0.72 2.55
CA ALA A 86 8.51 -1.71 2.16
C ALA A 86 8.47 -2.89 3.13
N LEU A 87 7.26 -3.31 3.49
CA LEU A 87 7.03 -4.42 4.41
C LEU A 87 6.50 -5.66 3.70
N GLU A 88 5.72 -5.47 2.63
CA GLU A 88 5.15 -6.60 1.90
C GLU A 88 6.21 -7.26 1.00
N TYR A 89 6.31 -8.60 1.11
CA TYR A 89 7.25 -9.38 0.30
C TYR A 89 7.04 -9.15 -1.21
N ARG A 90 5.78 -9.01 -1.63
CA ARG A 90 5.44 -8.73 -3.03
C ARG A 90 6.08 -7.41 -3.50
N SER A 91 6.04 -6.36 -2.70
CA SER A 91 6.61 -5.06 -3.04
C SER A 91 8.13 -5.15 -3.15
N LEU A 92 8.78 -5.75 -2.14
CA LEU A 92 10.23 -6.00 -2.16
C LEU A 92 10.66 -6.82 -3.39
N ALA A 93 9.89 -7.86 -3.72
CA ALA A 93 10.16 -8.68 -4.89
C ALA A 93 10.00 -7.91 -6.21
N LEU A 94 8.99 -7.04 -6.33
CA LEU A 94 8.80 -6.18 -7.50
C LEU A 94 9.92 -5.14 -7.63
N ILE A 95 10.33 -4.51 -6.53
CA ILE A 95 11.46 -3.57 -6.50
C ILE A 95 12.75 -4.29 -6.91
N GLY A 96 13.04 -5.46 -6.33
CA GLY A 96 14.20 -6.28 -6.69
C GLY A 96 14.23 -6.65 -8.18
N ARG A 97 13.10 -7.10 -8.72
CA ARG A 97 12.96 -7.40 -10.17
C ARG A 97 13.23 -6.18 -11.04
N GLY A 98 12.78 -5.00 -10.63
CA GLY A 98 13.09 -3.75 -11.33
C GLY A 98 14.58 -3.42 -11.37
N LEU A 99 15.37 -3.92 -10.41
CA LEU A 99 16.82 -3.78 -10.34
C LEU A 99 17.58 -4.90 -11.07
N GLY A 100 16.88 -5.85 -11.71
CA GLY A 100 17.48 -7.01 -12.37
C GLY A 100 17.75 -8.18 -11.42
N GLU A 101 17.39 -8.06 -10.15
CA GLU A 101 17.46 -9.17 -9.19
C GLU A 101 16.30 -10.14 -9.42
N SER A 102 16.56 -11.43 -9.21
CA SER A 102 15.51 -12.45 -9.18
C SER A 102 15.30 -12.87 -7.72
N PRO A 103 14.28 -12.32 -7.01
CA PRO A 103 13.99 -12.69 -5.64
C PRO A 103 13.84 -14.20 -5.53
N GLY A 104 14.59 -14.79 -4.59
CA GLY A 104 14.81 -16.23 -4.53
C GLY A 104 13.51 -17.04 -4.60
N THR A 105 13.48 -17.98 -5.53
CA THR A 105 12.50 -19.08 -5.53
C THR A 105 12.82 -20.02 -4.37
N TYR A 106 11.85 -20.83 -3.94
CA TYR A 106 12.14 -21.97 -3.07
C TYR A 106 13.19 -22.86 -3.73
N VAL A 107 14.34 -23.02 -3.08
CA VAL A 107 15.41 -23.92 -3.53
C VAL A 107 15.33 -25.19 -2.69
N GLY A 108 15.30 -26.35 -3.36
CA GLY A 108 15.37 -27.64 -2.67
C GLY A 108 16.75 -27.85 -2.05
N ALA A 109 16.80 -28.58 -0.94
CA ALA A 109 18.07 -29.01 -0.37
C ALA A 109 18.79 -29.95 -1.35
N THR A 110 20.10 -29.74 -1.51
CA THR A 110 20.97 -30.65 -2.28
C THR A 110 21.85 -31.41 -1.30
N ALA A 111 21.89 -32.73 -1.42
CA ALA A 111 22.72 -33.59 -0.60
C ALA A 111 23.34 -34.69 -1.45
N GLU A 112 24.57 -35.08 -1.09
CA GLU A 112 25.19 -36.29 -1.61
C GLU A 112 24.81 -37.47 -0.72
N ILE A 113 24.41 -38.59 -1.32
CA ILE A 113 23.97 -39.81 -0.63
C ILE A 113 24.73 -41.01 -1.17
N ALA A 114 25.02 -41.97 -0.29
CA ALA A 114 25.55 -43.26 -0.65
C ALA A 114 24.48 -44.33 -0.41
N VAL A 115 24.29 -45.21 -1.39
CA VAL A 115 23.38 -46.36 -1.31
C VAL A 115 24.14 -47.64 -1.57
N PHE A 116 23.80 -48.67 -0.81
CA PHE A 116 24.40 -50.00 -0.96
C PHE A 116 23.54 -50.85 -1.90
N ALA A 117 24.16 -51.45 -2.91
CA ALA A 117 23.54 -52.44 -3.78
C ALA A 117 23.95 -53.85 -3.35
N GLN A 118 23.10 -54.84 -3.63
CA GLN A 118 23.50 -56.24 -3.44
C GLN A 118 24.63 -56.62 -4.41
N PRO A 119 25.52 -57.56 -4.04
CA PRO A 119 26.60 -58.01 -4.91
C PRO A 119 26.07 -58.64 -6.21
N GLY A 120 26.70 -58.33 -7.34
CA GLY A 120 26.30 -58.85 -8.65
C GLY A 120 26.64 -57.89 -9.79
N ASP A 121 25.74 -57.78 -10.76
CA ASP A 121 25.90 -56.90 -11.92
C ASP A 121 25.87 -55.41 -11.54
N PRO A 122 26.51 -54.53 -12.33
CA PRO A 122 26.46 -53.09 -12.11
C PRO A 122 25.02 -52.56 -12.04
N VAL A 123 24.68 -51.88 -10.94
CA VAL A 123 23.38 -51.21 -10.79
C VAL A 123 23.46 -49.79 -11.33
N ILE A 124 22.62 -49.48 -12.32
CA ILE A 124 22.45 -48.12 -12.85
C ILE A 124 21.33 -47.45 -12.05
N VAL A 125 21.61 -46.27 -11.50
CA VAL A 125 20.60 -45.41 -10.86
C VAL A 125 20.16 -44.35 -11.89
N PRO A 126 18.92 -44.41 -12.42
CA PRO A 126 18.45 -43.43 -13.39
C PRO A 126 18.29 -42.03 -12.78
N GLN A 127 18.43 -41.00 -13.61
CA GLN A 127 18.08 -39.63 -13.23
C GLN A 127 16.59 -39.56 -12.83
N GLY A 128 16.30 -38.86 -11.73
CA GLY A 128 14.94 -38.76 -11.19
C GLY A 128 14.56 -39.89 -10.21
N SER A 129 15.52 -40.75 -9.84
CA SER A 129 15.31 -41.72 -8.75
C SER A 129 14.91 -41.00 -7.46
N VAL A 130 13.79 -41.42 -6.88
CA VAL A 130 13.22 -40.78 -5.67
C VAL A 130 13.83 -41.39 -4.42
N VAL A 131 14.19 -40.53 -3.47
CA VAL A 131 14.69 -40.92 -2.15
C VAL A 131 13.78 -40.27 -1.11
N GLN A 132 13.25 -41.08 -0.19
CA GLN A 132 12.41 -40.63 0.92
C GLN A 132 13.09 -41.08 2.22
N ALA A 133 13.24 -40.15 3.17
CA ALA A 133 13.78 -40.39 4.50
C ALA A 133 12.72 -40.11 5.56
#